data_AF-A0A6L8G2E2-F1
#
_entry.id   AF-A0A6L8G2E2-F1
#
_cell.length_a   1.000
_cell.length_b   1.000
_cell.length_c   1.000
_cell.angle_alpha   90.00
_cell.angle_beta   90.00
_cell.angle_gamma   90.00
#
_symmetry.space_group_name_H-M   'P 1'
#
loop_
_entity.id
_entity.type
_entity.pdbx_description
1 polymer ?
#
loop_
_entity_poly.entity_id
_entity_poly.type
_entity_poly.pdbx_seq_one_letter_code
_entity_poly.pdbx_strand_id
1 'polypeptide(L)'
;KKGVIVMNTPFGNSITTAEHAIALMFAVARQIPAANVSTHAGNWEKSRFLGVELTAKTLGVIGAGNIGSIVIARACGLRMKVIAHDPFLTEERAEKLGVEKVDLDTLLARSDFITLHVPLTDKTRNILSADAIKRMKPGMRVINCARGGLVDEAALAEALESGHVAGAALDVFAEEPATSSPLFNLPNVVVTPHLGASTTEAQENVAIQVAEQMSDFLLTGAVTNAINMPSITGEEAKVMGPWVKLADHLGTFVGQLTDEPIRAINLLFDGEVAGMNTDALHAAALAGILKASNSDVNMVSAPVIAKDRGINCSTTTQAKSGVFDAYIKLTMVTDDRERSIAGTVFSDGKPRIIQITGINIDAEIGAHMVYTTNEDVPGIIGTLGNTLGSNGVNIANFTLGRSEKNGDAIALLYVDEPVPDAALNQLRDTGLFGQVRPLQFDVA
;
A
#
# COMPACT_ATOMS: atom_id res chain seq x y z
N LYS A 1 -8.39 3.67 -10.26
CA LYS A 1 -9.62 3.33 -11.03
C LYS A 1 -9.31 2.68 -12.37
N LYS A 2 -8.48 3.26 -13.25
CA LYS A 2 -8.06 2.63 -14.53
C LYS A 2 -7.03 1.47 -14.40
N GLY A 3 -6.91 0.85 -13.23
CA GLY A 3 -5.94 -0.23 -13.00
C GLY A 3 -4.44 0.12 -13.12
N VAL A 4 -4.05 1.39 -13.27
CA VAL A 4 -2.64 1.78 -13.41
C VAL A 4 -1.95 1.72 -12.05
N ILE A 5 -0.87 0.94 -11.94
CA ILE A 5 0.01 0.92 -10.77
C ILE A 5 0.77 2.24 -10.70
N VAL A 6 0.79 2.86 -9.52
CA VAL A 6 1.55 4.08 -9.28
C VAL A 6 2.58 3.79 -8.20
N MET A 7 3.86 3.94 -8.55
CA MET A 7 5.00 3.76 -7.65
C MET A 7 5.67 5.12 -7.41
N ASN A 8 6.24 5.33 -6.23
CA ASN A 8 7.07 6.49 -5.93
C ASN A 8 8.51 6.08 -5.59
N THR A 9 9.35 7.05 -5.26
CA THR A 9 10.76 6.86 -4.89
C THR A 9 11.02 7.50 -3.54
N PRO A 10 10.54 6.88 -2.44
CA PRO A 10 10.47 7.54 -1.13
C PRO A 10 11.84 7.77 -0.48
N PHE A 11 12.90 7.19 -1.04
CA PHE A 11 14.27 7.28 -0.51
C PHE A 11 15.17 8.21 -1.32
N GLY A 12 14.88 8.42 -2.61
CA GLY A 12 15.79 9.12 -3.54
C GLY A 12 16.18 10.54 -3.14
N ASN A 13 15.34 11.24 -2.38
CA ASN A 13 15.60 12.61 -1.90
C ASN A 13 15.86 12.72 -0.39
N SER A 14 15.90 11.61 0.37
CA SER A 14 15.92 11.67 1.84
C SER A 14 17.17 12.37 2.39
N ILE A 15 18.32 12.15 1.76
CA ILE A 15 19.58 12.80 2.14
C ILE A 15 19.53 14.30 1.85
N THR A 16 19.16 14.66 0.62
CA THR A 16 19.09 16.05 0.16
C THR A 16 18.15 16.89 1.02
N THR A 17 16.96 16.37 1.36
CA THR A 17 16.01 17.10 2.20
C THR A 17 16.55 17.29 3.63
N ALA A 18 17.23 16.28 4.17
CA ALA A 18 17.85 16.38 5.49
C ALA A 18 18.99 17.41 5.52
N GLU A 19 19.83 17.45 4.47
CA GLU A 19 20.89 18.45 4.33
C GLU A 19 20.31 19.85 4.20
N HIS A 20 19.25 20.02 3.41
CA HIS A 20 18.56 21.30 3.26
C HIS A 20 17.97 21.80 4.59
N ALA A 21 17.39 20.91 5.40
CA ALA A 21 16.91 21.27 6.74
C ALA A 21 18.03 21.75 7.67
N ILE A 22 19.19 21.07 7.67
CA ILE A 22 20.36 21.51 8.45
C ILE A 22 20.93 22.82 7.90
N ALA A 23 21.00 22.99 6.58
CA ALA A 23 21.45 24.23 5.95
C ALA A 23 20.55 25.41 6.33
N LEU A 24 19.23 25.23 6.27
CA LEU A 24 18.25 26.23 6.66
C LEU A 24 18.29 26.54 8.16
N MET A 25 18.58 25.54 9.01
CA MET A 25 18.83 25.75 10.45
C MET A 25 20.03 26.68 10.69
N PHE A 26 21.14 26.49 9.96
CA PHE A 26 22.28 27.42 10.02
C PHE A 26 21.95 28.79 9.43
N ALA A 27 21.23 28.84 8.32
CA ALA A 27 20.85 30.07 7.65
C ALA A 27 20.05 31.00 8.57
N VAL A 28 19.06 30.44 9.30
CA VAL A 28 18.28 31.21 10.27
C VAL A 28 19.06 31.50 11.55
N ALA A 29 19.88 30.57 12.05
CA ALA A 29 20.69 30.79 13.25
C ALA A 29 21.72 31.91 13.08
N ARG A 30 22.22 32.11 11.85
CA ARG A 30 23.30 33.04 11.53
C ARG A 30 22.89 34.20 10.63
N GLN A 31 21.59 34.31 10.30
CA GLN A 31 21.02 35.37 9.46
C GLN A 31 21.71 35.49 8.09
N ILE A 32 22.11 34.34 7.51
CA ILE A 32 23.00 34.29 6.34
C ILE A 32 22.44 35.08 5.15
N PRO A 33 21.16 34.91 4.74
CA PRO A 33 20.64 35.61 3.56
C PRO A 33 20.66 37.14 3.72
N ALA A 34 20.23 37.64 4.87
CA ALA A 34 20.21 39.08 5.15
C ALA A 34 21.63 39.69 5.21
N ALA A 35 22.57 38.99 5.86
CA ALA A 35 23.97 39.39 5.91
C ALA A 35 24.64 39.39 4.52
N ASN A 36 24.31 38.39 3.69
CA ASN A 36 24.77 38.30 2.31
C ASN A 36 24.29 39.50 1.48
N VAL A 37 22.98 39.81 1.52
CA VAL A 37 22.41 40.96 0.79
C VAL A 37 23.06 42.27 1.23
N SER A 38 23.22 42.49 2.54
CA SER A 38 23.86 43.70 3.07
C SER A 38 25.31 43.85 2.59
N THR A 39 26.08 42.75 2.61
CA THR A 39 27.49 42.75 2.20
C THR A 39 27.65 42.98 0.69
N HIS A 40 26.78 42.39 -0.14
CA HIS A 40 26.75 42.66 -1.58
C HIS A 40 26.40 44.11 -1.91
N ALA A 41 25.61 44.78 -1.07
CA ALA A 41 25.32 46.20 -1.17
C ALA A 41 26.49 47.11 -0.71
N GLY A 42 27.63 46.53 -0.31
CA GLY A 42 28.83 47.25 0.12
C GLY A 42 28.83 47.68 1.60
N ASN A 43 27.84 47.26 2.38
CA ASN A 43 27.77 47.59 3.81
C ASN A 43 28.60 46.60 4.64
N TRP A 44 29.15 47.08 5.76
CA TRP A 44 29.92 46.26 6.71
C TRP A 44 29.33 46.31 8.12
N GLU A 45 28.15 45.71 8.28
CA GLU A 45 27.33 45.83 9.49
C GLU A 45 27.59 44.71 10.51
N LYS A 46 28.87 44.45 10.86
CA LYS A 46 29.24 43.34 11.77
C LYS A 46 28.46 43.34 13.09
N SER A 47 28.16 44.50 13.65
CA SER A 47 27.44 44.65 14.91
C SER A 47 25.93 44.38 14.81
N ARG A 48 25.35 44.45 13.60
CA ARG A 48 23.92 44.22 13.34
C ARG A 48 23.56 42.73 13.39
N PHE A 49 24.44 41.87 12.89
CA PHE A 49 24.19 40.44 12.75
C PHE A 49 24.71 39.66 13.95
N LEU A 50 23.82 39.42 14.93
CA LEU A 50 24.12 38.61 16.11
C LEU A 50 23.37 37.27 16.03
N GLY A 51 24.10 36.24 15.61
CA GLY A 51 23.57 34.87 15.50
C GLY A 51 23.64 34.07 16.80
N VAL A 52 23.25 32.80 16.72
CA VAL A 52 23.34 31.82 17.81
C VAL A 52 24.13 30.58 17.39
N GLU A 53 24.74 29.92 18.37
CA GLU A 53 25.38 28.62 18.19
C GLU A 53 24.36 27.49 18.29
N LEU A 54 24.54 26.43 17.48
CA LEU A 54 23.75 25.20 17.56
C LEU A 54 24.27 24.23 18.63
N THR A 55 25.59 24.19 18.83
CA THR A 55 26.24 23.29 19.80
C THR A 55 25.58 23.39 21.18
N ALA A 56 25.32 22.22 21.79
CA ALA A 56 24.68 22.04 23.09
C ALA A 56 23.24 22.59 23.24
N LYS A 57 22.66 23.22 22.21
CA LYS A 57 21.23 23.56 22.16
C LYS A 57 20.39 22.31 21.96
N THR A 58 19.13 22.39 22.35
CA THR A 58 18.17 21.29 22.18
C THR A 58 17.47 21.39 20.83
N LEU A 59 17.59 20.36 19.99
CA LEU A 59 16.81 20.20 18.76
C LEU A 59 15.62 19.28 19.05
N GLY A 60 14.41 19.79 18.84
CA GLY A 60 13.19 19.00 18.77
C GLY A 60 12.93 18.53 17.34
N VAL A 61 12.84 17.23 17.14
CA VAL A 61 12.54 16.63 15.83
C VAL A 61 11.12 16.06 15.88
N ILE A 62 10.20 16.66 15.11
CA ILE A 62 8.83 16.16 14.96
C ILE A 62 8.81 15.22 13.74
N GLY A 63 8.74 13.91 13.97
CA GLY A 63 8.86 12.85 12.97
C GLY A 63 10.27 12.30 12.84
N ALA A 64 10.45 11.02 13.17
CA ALA A 64 11.74 10.31 13.18
C ALA A 64 11.83 9.23 12.08
N GLY A 65 11.10 9.43 10.98
CA GLY A 65 11.15 8.58 9.78
C GLY A 65 12.47 8.72 8.99
N ASN A 66 12.43 8.40 7.69
CA ASN A 66 13.63 8.37 6.84
C ASN A 66 14.44 9.68 6.90
N ILE A 67 13.81 10.83 6.62
CA ILE A 67 14.48 12.14 6.64
C ILE A 67 14.83 12.54 8.08
N GLY A 68 13.88 12.40 9.02
CA GLY A 68 14.07 12.80 10.42
C GLY A 68 15.25 12.11 11.08
N SER A 69 15.44 10.81 10.86
CA SER A 69 16.57 10.05 11.40
C SER A 69 17.93 10.51 10.85
N ILE A 70 17.97 10.95 9.60
CA ILE A 70 19.15 11.51 8.94
C ILE A 70 19.48 12.90 9.49
N VAL A 71 18.45 13.72 9.77
CA VAL A 71 18.61 15.02 10.44
C VAL A 71 19.10 14.85 11.88
N ILE A 72 18.54 13.89 12.62
CA ILE A 72 18.97 13.50 13.96
C ILE A 72 20.47 13.17 13.96
N ALA A 73 20.92 12.29 13.07
CA ALA A 73 22.32 11.90 12.99
C ALA A 73 23.25 13.10 12.75
N ARG A 74 22.88 14.01 11.84
CA ARG A 74 23.65 15.24 11.56
C ARG A 74 23.66 16.19 12.77
N ALA A 75 22.52 16.38 13.43
CA ALA A 75 22.40 17.23 14.61
C ALA A 75 23.21 16.70 15.81
N CYS A 76 23.22 15.38 16.02
CA CYS A 76 24.09 14.73 16.99
C CYS A 76 25.58 14.95 16.63
N GLY A 77 25.94 14.86 15.35
CA GLY A 77 27.29 15.20 14.86
C GLY A 77 27.70 16.65 15.14
N LEU A 78 26.74 17.59 15.09
CA LEU A 78 26.90 18.99 15.48
C LEU A 78 26.88 19.20 17.01
N ARG A 79 26.81 18.12 17.80
CA ARG A 79 26.77 18.12 19.27
C ARG A 79 25.56 18.89 19.84
N MET A 80 24.43 18.84 19.15
CA MET A 80 23.14 19.26 19.70
C MET A 80 22.60 18.18 20.66
N LYS A 81 21.71 18.56 21.57
CA LYS A 81 20.90 17.62 22.35
C LYS A 81 19.62 17.35 21.58
N VAL A 82 19.39 16.12 21.14
CA VAL A 82 18.25 15.84 20.24
C VAL A 82 17.16 15.09 20.99
N ILE A 83 15.95 15.62 20.93
CA ILE A 83 14.72 14.99 21.43
C ILE A 83 13.75 14.82 20.27
N ALA A 84 13.00 13.72 20.24
CA ALA A 84 12.15 13.38 19.11
C ALA A 84 10.72 13.08 19.54
N HIS A 85 9.75 13.63 18.79
CA HIS A 85 8.35 13.29 18.91
C HIS A 85 7.89 12.55 17.65
N ASP A 86 7.56 11.26 17.81
CA ASP A 86 6.97 10.44 16.77
C ASP A 86 6.16 9.30 17.43
N PRO A 87 4.83 9.24 17.21
CA PRO A 87 3.99 8.18 17.77
C PRO A 87 4.41 6.77 17.39
N PHE A 88 5.10 6.60 16.26
CA PHE A 88 5.50 5.30 15.71
C PHE A 88 6.95 4.94 16.03
N LEU A 89 7.71 5.84 16.66
CA LEU A 89 9.08 5.57 17.09
C LEU A 89 9.07 4.64 18.31
N THR A 90 9.74 3.49 18.25
CA THR A 90 9.93 2.60 19.40
C THR A 90 11.07 3.10 20.29
N GLU A 91 11.06 2.75 21.58
CA GLU A 91 12.16 3.09 22.50
C GLU A 91 13.51 2.54 22.02
N GLU A 92 13.54 1.27 21.59
CA GLU A 92 14.75 0.64 21.04
C GLU A 92 15.30 1.41 19.83
N ARG A 93 14.43 1.94 18.96
CA ARG A 93 14.86 2.73 17.81
C ARG A 93 15.36 4.12 18.24
N ALA A 94 14.74 4.73 19.24
CA ALA A 94 15.18 6.01 19.80
C ALA A 94 16.58 5.88 20.41
N GLU A 95 16.84 4.82 21.17
CA GLU A 95 18.16 4.50 21.72
C GLU A 95 19.22 4.32 20.62
N LYS A 96 18.90 3.55 19.56
CA LYS A 96 19.80 3.37 18.41
C LYS A 96 20.12 4.68 17.68
N LEU A 97 19.18 5.61 17.64
CA LEU A 97 19.38 6.95 17.07
C LEU A 97 20.12 7.89 18.03
N GLY A 98 20.31 7.49 19.29
CA GLY A 98 20.96 8.31 20.32
C GLY A 98 20.10 9.50 20.77
N VAL A 99 18.77 9.36 20.75
CA VAL A 99 17.83 10.44 21.07
C VAL A 99 16.83 10.03 22.14
N GLU A 100 16.31 11.01 22.86
CA GLU A 100 15.22 10.82 23.81
C GLU A 100 13.88 10.96 23.07
N LYS A 101 13.03 9.93 23.14
CA LYS A 101 11.65 10.00 22.68
C LYS A 101 10.80 10.74 23.71
N VAL A 102 10.03 11.73 23.26
CA VAL A 102 9.18 12.56 24.13
C VAL A 102 7.80 12.81 23.50
N ASP A 103 6.82 13.20 24.32
CA ASP A 103 5.57 13.76 23.81
C ASP A 103 5.78 15.17 23.21
N LEU A 104 4.78 15.63 22.46
CA LEU A 104 4.85 16.92 21.74
C LEU A 104 5.01 18.08 22.72
N ASP A 105 4.33 18.06 23.86
CA ASP A 105 4.33 19.17 24.82
C ASP A 105 5.70 19.32 25.48
N THR A 106 6.33 18.21 25.83
CA THR A 106 7.69 18.13 26.34
C THR A 106 8.70 18.62 25.30
N LEU A 107 8.50 18.27 24.02
CA LEU A 107 9.33 18.77 22.92
C LEU A 107 9.24 20.29 22.80
N LEU A 108 8.02 20.84 22.72
CA LEU A 108 7.79 22.28 22.59
C LEU A 108 8.41 23.08 23.75
N ALA A 109 8.34 22.54 24.98
CA ALA A 109 8.84 23.21 26.18
C ALA A 109 10.37 23.21 26.30
N ARG A 110 11.07 22.21 25.74
CA ARG A 110 12.51 21.99 25.95
C ARG A 110 13.39 22.42 24.79
N SER A 111 12.85 22.45 23.58
CA SER A 111 13.61 22.76 22.38
C SER A 111 14.10 24.21 22.35
N ASP A 112 15.22 24.43 21.67
CA ASP A 112 15.69 25.74 21.21
C ASP A 112 15.50 25.87 19.68
N PHE A 113 15.50 24.74 18.99
CA PHE A 113 15.19 24.58 17.58
C PHE A 113 14.15 23.48 17.40
N ILE A 114 13.22 23.64 16.46
CA ILE A 114 12.28 22.60 16.04
C ILE A 114 12.42 22.38 14.54
N THR A 115 12.42 21.13 14.12
CA THR A 115 12.36 20.73 12.71
C THR A 115 11.27 19.69 12.48
N LEU A 116 10.54 19.81 11.38
CA LEU A 116 9.41 18.94 11.04
C LEU A 116 9.79 17.98 9.91
N HIS A 117 9.48 16.69 10.07
CA HIS A 117 9.72 15.60 9.12
C HIS A 117 8.56 14.57 9.12
N VAL A 118 7.33 15.07 9.19
CA VAL A 118 6.09 14.27 9.13
C VAL A 118 5.34 14.51 7.82
N PRO A 119 4.56 13.52 7.33
CA PRO A 119 3.63 13.76 6.23
C PRO A 119 2.51 14.72 6.66
N LEU A 120 1.88 15.38 5.68
CA LEU A 120 0.66 16.14 5.91
C LEU A 120 -0.55 15.19 5.92
N THR A 121 -1.24 15.14 7.05
CA THR A 121 -2.45 14.34 7.30
C THR A 121 -3.39 15.18 8.16
N ASP A 122 -4.64 14.76 8.35
CA ASP A 122 -5.55 15.46 9.26
C ASP A 122 -5.04 15.52 10.70
N LYS A 123 -4.22 14.55 11.12
CA LYS A 123 -3.61 14.51 12.47
C LYS A 123 -2.39 15.41 12.62
N THR A 124 -1.71 15.74 11.51
CA THR A 124 -0.45 16.51 11.51
C THR A 124 -0.60 17.90 10.91
N ARG A 125 -1.76 18.20 10.31
CA ARG A 125 -2.13 19.53 9.84
C ARG A 125 -2.09 20.51 11.00
N ASN A 126 -1.36 21.61 10.82
CA ASN A 126 -1.13 22.61 11.85
C ASN A 126 -0.71 21.99 13.20
N ILE A 127 0.18 20.99 13.17
CA ILE A 127 0.78 20.44 14.40
C ILE A 127 1.51 21.53 15.19
N LEU A 128 2.04 22.54 14.50
CA LEU A 128 2.41 23.84 15.07
C LEU A 128 1.30 24.87 14.78
N SER A 129 0.15 24.71 15.45
CA SER A 129 -0.94 25.69 15.47
C SER A 129 -0.61 26.90 16.34
N ALA A 130 -1.46 27.93 16.32
CA ALA A 130 -1.32 29.08 17.23
C ALA A 130 -1.16 28.68 18.72
N ASP A 131 -1.90 27.67 19.18
CA ASP A 131 -1.81 27.21 20.56
C ASP A 131 -0.56 26.39 20.85
N ALA A 132 -0.09 25.59 19.88
CA ALA A 132 1.21 24.93 20.00
C ALA A 132 2.35 25.96 20.03
N ILE A 133 2.28 26.99 19.19
CA ILE A 133 3.28 28.06 19.12
C ILE A 133 3.39 28.79 20.45
N LYS A 134 2.28 29.13 21.11
CA LYS A 134 2.28 29.77 22.44
C LYS A 134 2.96 28.95 23.54
N ARG A 135 3.01 27.62 23.39
CA ARG A 135 3.64 26.70 24.35
C ARG A 135 5.13 26.49 24.08
N MET A 136 5.65 27.01 22.97
CA MET A 136 7.07 26.97 22.68
C MET A 136 7.85 27.85 23.67
N LYS A 137 9.10 27.46 23.91
CA LYS A 137 10.05 28.32 24.62
C LYS A 137 10.23 29.66 23.88
N PRO A 138 10.21 30.82 24.58
CA PRO A 138 10.55 32.09 23.96
C PRO A 138 11.94 32.06 23.32
N GLY A 139 12.05 32.58 22.10
CA GLY A 139 13.29 32.63 21.33
C GLY A 139 13.62 31.35 20.53
N MET A 140 12.67 30.42 20.44
CA MET A 140 12.76 29.22 19.60
C MET A 140 12.94 29.58 18.12
N ARG A 141 13.59 28.68 17.35
CA ARG A 141 13.63 28.74 15.87
C ARG A 141 12.92 27.54 15.24
N VAL A 142 12.12 27.79 14.21
CA VAL A 142 11.31 26.75 13.53
C VAL A 142 11.82 26.49 12.13
N ILE A 143 11.99 25.21 11.76
CA ILE A 143 12.44 24.78 10.43
C ILE A 143 11.38 23.83 9.84
N ASN A 144 10.86 24.16 8.65
CA ASN A 144 9.95 23.27 7.93
C ASN A 144 10.42 23.06 6.49
N CYS A 145 10.98 21.88 6.23
CA CYS A 145 11.31 21.40 4.88
C CYS A 145 10.52 20.13 4.53
N ALA A 146 9.43 19.86 5.24
CA ALA A 146 8.66 18.62 5.07
C ALA A 146 7.44 18.84 4.17
N ARG A 147 6.39 19.49 4.69
CA ARG A 147 5.16 19.78 3.97
C ARG A 147 4.59 21.13 4.38
N GLY A 148 4.00 21.85 3.43
CA GLY A 148 3.15 22.99 3.69
C GLY A 148 1.96 22.63 4.58
N GLY A 149 1.47 23.57 5.38
CA GLY A 149 0.32 23.35 6.27
C GLY A 149 0.59 22.48 7.51
N LEU A 150 1.84 22.13 7.80
CA LEU A 150 2.23 21.58 9.11
C LEU A 150 2.37 22.67 10.18
N VAL A 151 2.64 23.89 9.74
CA VAL A 151 2.74 25.09 10.59
C VAL A 151 1.65 26.06 10.14
N ASP A 152 0.96 26.65 11.10
CA ASP A 152 0.06 27.77 10.83
C ASP A 152 0.90 29.01 10.49
N GLU A 153 0.99 29.35 9.20
CA GLU A 153 1.86 30.42 8.70
C GLU A 153 1.47 31.80 9.25
N ALA A 154 0.18 32.05 9.47
CA ALA A 154 -0.29 33.32 10.03
C ALA A 154 0.08 33.43 11.52
N ALA A 155 -0.17 32.37 12.29
CA ALA A 155 0.21 32.34 13.70
C ALA A 155 1.73 32.40 13.89
N LEU A 156 2.51 31.78 12.99
CA LEU A 156 3.97 31.89 13.00
C LEU A 156 4.42 33.33 12.72
N ALA A 157 3.82 34.01 11.74
CA ALA A 157 4.12 35.42 11.44
C ALA A 157 3.89 36.31 12.66
N GLU A 158 2.73 36.20 13.32
CA GLU A 158 2.43 36.95 14.55
C GLU A 158 3.43 36.65 15.68
N ALA A 159 3.85 35.39 15.82
CA ALA A 159 4.82 34.99 16.84
C ALA A 159 6.25 35.50 16.52
N LEU A 160 6.60 35.65 15.25
CA LEU A 160 7.87 36.23 14.80
C LEU A 160 7.89 37.75 15.03
N GLU A 161 6.78 38.44 14.70
CA GLU A 161 6.64 39.89 14.89
C GLU A 161 6.63 40.28 16.37
N SER A 162 5.96 39.49 17.22
CA SER A 162 5.97 39.68 18.68
C SER A 162 7.30 39.31 19.34
N GLY A 163 8.21 38.64 18.62
CA GLY A 163 9.51 38.17 19.12
C GLY A 163 9.43 36.92 20.00
N HIS A 164 8.26 36.29 20.12
CA HIS A 164 8.12 35.00 20.82
C HIS A 164 8.92 33.90 20.11
N VAL A 165 8.89 33.89 18.77
CA VAL A 165 9.74 33.05 17.92
C VAL A 165 10.89 33.90 17.39
N ALA A 166 12.14 33.47 17.61
CA ALA A 166 13.32 34.26 17.23
C ALA A 166 13.59 34.25 15.72
N GLY A 167 13.14 33.21 15.01
CA GLY A 167 13.26 33.11 13.55
C GLY A 167 12.68 31.83 13.01
N ALA A 168 12.43 31.79 11.71
CA ALA A 168 11.94 30.59 11.03
C ALA A 168 12.64 30.37 9.69
N ALA A 169 12.70 29.10 9.26
CA ALA A 169 13.11 28.74 7.92
C ALA A 169 12.10 27.79 7.27
N LEU A 170 11.55 28.16 6.12
CA LEU A 170 10.55 27.36 5.42
C LEU A 170 10.98 27.12 3.96
N ASP A 171 10.95 25.86 3.56
CA ASP A 171 11.12 25.46 2.16
C ASP A 171 9.78 25.16 1.47
N VAL A 172 8.71 25.01 2.25
CA VAL A 172 7.40 24.54 1.79
C VAL A 172 6.28 25.39 2.38
N PHE A 173 5.20 25.58 1.62
CA PHE A 173 4.10 26.48 1.96
C PHE A 173 2.74 25.80 1.78
N ALA A 174 1.74 26.23 2.55
CA ALA A 174 0.38 25.66 2.49
C ALA A 174 -0.24 25.76 1.09
N GLU A 175 0.09 26.82 0.36
CA GLU A 175 -0.24 27.01 -1.05
C GLU A 175 1.03 27.21 -1.87
N GLU A 176 1.22 26.39 -2.90
CA GLU A 176 2.35 26.48 -3.83
C GLU A 176 1.84 26.53 -5.28
N PRO A 177 2.36 27.43 -6.13
CA PRO A 177 3.48 28.37 -5.89
C PRO A 177 3.15 29.51 -4.90
N ALA A 178 3.98 29.67 -3.87
CA ALA A 178 3.80 30.71 -2.86
C ALA A 178 4.28 32.07 -3.39
N THR A 179 3.34 32.97 -3.68
CA THR A 179 3.66 34.32 -4.19
C THR A 179 3.39 35.44 -3.19
N SER A 180 2.62 35.16 -2.13
CA SER A 180 2.20 36.16 -1.13
C SER A 180 2.00 35.55 0.27
N SER A 181 3.05 34.94 0.84
CA SER A 181 2.99 34.42 2.23
C SER A 181 3.19 35.56 3.24
N PRO A 182 2.48 35.56 4.39
CA PRO A 182 2.71 36.53 5.48
C PRO A 182 4.12 36.43 6.08
N LEU A 183 4.84 35.34 5.82
CA LEU A 183 6.21 35.14 6.29
C LEU A 183 7.24 35.86 5.41
N PHE A 184 6.86 36.29 4.20
CA PHE A 184 7.78 36.99 3.30
C PHE A 184 8.11 38.38 3.84
N ASN A 185 9.36 38.80 3.63
CA ASN A 185 9.92 40.09 4.07
C ASN A 185 10.09 40.26 5.60
N LEU A 186 9.73 39.26 6.42
CA LEU A 186 10.09 39.28 7.83
C LEU A 186 11.62 39.11 7.99
N PRO A 187 12.30 39.98 8.76
CA PRO A 187 13.77 40.05 8.78
C PRO A 187 14.44 38.82 9.42
N ASN A 188 13.70 38.03 10.18
CA ASN A 188 14.14 36.82 10.87
C ASN A 188 13.61 35.52 10.21
N VAL A 189 13.15 35.61 8.96
CA VAL A 189 12.66 34.47 8.19
C VAL A 189 13.57 34.18 7.00
N VAL A 190 13.88 32.90 6.80
CA VAL A 190 14.55 32.40 5.60
C VAL A 190 13.55 31.55 4.83
N VAL A 191 13.39 31.81 3.54
CA VAL A 191 12.49 31.03 2.68
C VAL A 191 13.19 30.56 1.43
N THR A 192 12.85 29.35 0.98
CA THR A 192 13.31 28.78 -0.29
C THR A 192 12.13 28.16 -1.03
N PRO A 193 12.15 28.16 -2.37
CA PRO A 193 11.01 27.71 -3.18
C PRO A 193 11.02 26.19 -3.40
N HIS A 194 10.81 25.41 -2.33
CA HIS A 194 10.70 23.94 -2.37
C HIS A 194 11.91 23.24 -3.00
N LEU A 195 13.10 23.57 -2.50
CA LEU A 195 14.39 23.07 -2.98
C LEU A 195 14.87 21.79 -2.29
N GLY A 196 14.12 21.24 -1.33
CA GLY A 196 14.52 20.09 -0.53
C GLY A 196 14.83 18.80 -1.31
N ALA A 197 14.53 18.73 -2.61
CA ALA A 197 14.91 17.64 -3.51
C ALA A 197 15.67 18.11 -4.76
N SER A 198 16.05 19.39 -4.83
CA SER A 198 16.62 20.04 -6.02
C SER A 198 18.14 19.94 -6.05
N THR A 199 18.67 18.71 -6.08
CA THR A 199 20.10 18.44 -6.31
C THR A 199 20.31 17.42 -7.40
N THR A 200 21.47 17.44 -8.06
CA THR A 200 21.82 16.47 -9.10
C THR A 200 21.76 15.04 -8.57
N GLU A 201 22.27 14.81 -7.37
CA GLU A 201 22.28 13.50 -6.72
C GLU A 201 20.87 12.99 -6.42
N ALA A 202 19.96 13.86 -5.97
CA ALA A 202 18.57 13.46 -5.74
C ALA A 202 17.87 13.10 -7.05
N GLN A 203 18.06 13.90 -8.10
CA GLN A 203 17.46 13.63 -9.40
C GLN A 203 17.99 12.33 -10.01
N GLU A 204 19.30 12.06 -9.89
CA GLU A 204 19.93 10.82 -10.33
C GLU A 204 19.41 9.61 -9.54
N ASN A 205 19.42 9.67 -8.21
CA ASN A 205 18.93 8.58 -7.37
C ASN A 205 17.45 8.27 -7.61
N VAL A 206 16.62 9.30 -7.79
CA VAL A 206 15.20 9.13 -8.17
C VAL A 206 15.08 8.47 -9.55
N ALA A 207 15.86 8.91 -10.53
CA ALA A 207 15.84 8.34 -11.88
C ALA A 207 16.25 6.85 -11.89
N ILE A 208 17.32 6.50 -11.18
CA ILE A 208 17.79 5.12 -11.03
C ILE A 208 16.70 4.29 -10.35
N GLN A 209 16.17 4.74 -9.21
CA GLN A 209 15.16 3.98 -8.47
C GLN A 209 13.88 3.77 -9.29
N VAL A 210 13.42 4.76 -10.06
CA VAL A 210 12.27 4.56 -10.98
C VAL A 210 12.62 3.54 -12.06
N ALA A 211 13.81 3.61 -12.65
CA ALA A 211 14.21 2.68 -13.72
C ALA A 211 14.27 1.24 -13.21
N GLU A 212 14.82 1.02 -12.01
CA GLU A 212 14.85 -0.29 -11.34
C GLU A 212 13.44 -0.82 -11.07
N GLN A 213 12.56 0.00 -10.46
CA GLN A 213 11.17 -0.39 -10.19
C GLN A 213 10.40 -0.75 -11.48
N MET A 214 10.64 -0.02 -12.57
CA MET A 214 10.05 -0.33 -13.87
C MET A 214 10.59 -1.64 -14.45
N SER A 215 11.91 -1.86 -14.35
CA SER A 215 12.55 -3.11 -14.78
C SER A 215 12.01 -4.31 -14.01
N ASP A 216 11.95 -4.23 -12.69
CA ASP A 216 11.45 -5.29 -11.80
C ASP A 216 10.01 -5.65 -12.14
N PHE A 217 9.15 -4.64 -12.31
CA PHE A 217 7.76 -4.84 -12.69
C PHE A 217 7.62 -5.53 -14.05
N LEU A 218 8.34 -5.06 -15.08
CA LEU A 218 8.21 -5.59 -16.44
C LEU A 218 8.81 -6.99 -16.61
N LEU A 219 9.86 -7.31 -15.85
CA LEU A 219 10.56 -8.60 -15.96
C LEU A 219 9.98 -9.67 -15.03
N THR A 220 9.54 -9.29 -13.84
CA THR A 220 9.17 -10.25 -12.78
C THR A 220 7.79 -10.03 -12.20
N GLY A 221 7.13 -8.91 -12.51
CA GLY A 221 5.89 -8.49 -11.86
C GLY A 221 6.05 -8.00 -10.43
N ALA A 222 7.29 -7.86 -9.92
CA ALA A 222 7.55 -7.31 -8.60
C ALA A 222 7.16 -5.83 -8.55
N VAL A 223 6.52 -5.41 -7.46
CA VAL A 223 6.00 -4.06 -7.29
C VAL A 223 6.45 -3.56 -5.92
N THR A 224 7.31 -2.55 -5.90
CA THR A 224 7.76 -1.89 -4.67
C THR A 224 7.32 -0.44 -4.62
N ASN A 225 7.15 0.09 -3.42
CA ASN A 225 6.75 1.48 -3.19
C ASN A 225 5.46 1.88 -3.95
N ALA A 226 4.55 0.92 -4.16
CA ALA A 226 3.25 1.22 -4.73
C ALA A 226 2.41 2.02 -3.74
N ILE A 227 1.84 3.12 -4.21
CA ILE A 227 0.97 3.99 -3.39
C ILE A 227 -0.50 3.60 -3.48
N ASN A 228 -0.85 2.71 -4.42
CA ASN A 228 -2.22 2.35 -4.74
C ASN A 228 -2.51 0.85 -4.75
N MET A 229 -1.54 0.02 -4.35
CA MET A 229 -1.73 -1.41 -4.09
C MET A 229 -0.69 -1.92 -3.08
N PRO A 230 -0.95 -3.07 -2.43
CA PRO A 230 0.06 -3.73 -1.60
C PRO A 230 1.33 -4.00 -2.40
N SER A 231 2.49 -3.66 -1.84
CA SER A 231 3.78 -3.95 -2.47
C SER A 231 4.13 -5.43 -2.32
N ILE A 232 4.73 -6.02 -3.34
CA ILE A 232 5.23 -7.40 -3.37
C ILE A 232 6.70 -7.31 -3.76
N THR A 233 7.59 -7.60 -2.82
CA THR A 233 9.04 -7.63 -3.07
C THR A 233 9.42 -8.77 -4.03
N GLY A 234 10.60 -8.72 -4.63
CA GLY A 234 11.07 -9.78 -5.53
C GLY A 234 11.21 -11.15 -4.85
N GLU A 235 11.53 -11.20 -3.56
CA GLU A 235 11.57 -12.46 -2.79
C GLU A 235 10.16 -12.98 -2.50
N GLU A 236 9.25 -12.11 -2.08
CA GLU A 236 7.85 -12.46 -1.90
C GLU A 236 7.22 -12.93 -3.22
N ALA A 237 7.51 -12.28 -4.35
CA ALA A 237 6.96 -12.66 -5.65
C ALA A 237 7.27 -14.11 -6.04
N LYS A 238 8.45 -14.63 -5.67
CA LYS A 238 8.84 -16.03 -5.96
C LYS A 238 7.99 -17.04 -5.19
N VAL A 239 7.66 -16.73 -3.93
CA VAL A 239 6.87 -17.62 -3.05
C VAL A 239 5.38 -17.40 -3.27
N MET A 240 4.96 -16.15 -3.37
CA MET A 240 3.56 -15.74 -3.46
C MET A 240 2.99 -15.88 -4.86
N GLY A 241 3.80 -15.92 -5.93
CA GLY A 241 3.32 -16.01 -7.31
C GLY A 241 2.25 -17.10 -7.52
N PRO A 242 2.51 -18.36 -7.14
CA PRO A 242 1.51 -19.42 -7.17
C PRO A 242 0.24 -19.15 -6.36
N TRP A 243 0.38 -18.54 -5.18
CA TRP A 243 -0.75 -18.21 -4.30
C TRP A 243 -1.59 -17.04 -4.81
N VAL A 244 -0.96 -16.06 -5.45
CA VAL A 244 -1.65 -14.96 -6.17
C VAL A 244 -2.43 -15.52 -7.34
N LYS A 245 -1.83 -16.43 -8.13
CA LYS A 245 -2.55 -17.14 -9.21
C LYS A 245 -3.74 -17.93 -8.66
N LEU A 246 -3.54 -18.68 -7.58
CA LEU A 246 -4.62 -19.41 -6.92
C LEU A 246 -5.75 -18.48 -6.47
N ALA A 247 -5.43 -17.36 -5.80
CA ALA A 247 -6.44 -16.40 -5.35
C ALA A 247 -7.24 -15.82 -6.53
N ASP A 248 -6.57 -15.43 -7.62
CA ASP A 248 -7.21 -14.97 -8.86
C ASP A 248 -8.10 -16.06 -9.47
N HIS A 249 -7.66 -17.32 -9.51
CA HIS A 249 -8.46 -18.45 -10.03
C HIS A 249 -9.69 -18.73 -9.16
N LEU A 250 -9.56 -18.75 -7.83
CA LEU A 250 -10.70 -18.92 -6.92
C LEU A 250 -11.72 -17.79 -7.11
N GLY A 251 -11.23 -16.56 -7.26
CA GLY A 251 -12.07 -15.41 -7.56
C GLY A 251 -12.78 -15.54 -8.91
N THR A 252 -12.03 -15.88 -9.96
CA THR A 252 -12.51 -16.05 -11.33
C THR A 252 -13.55 -17.16 -11.43
N PHE A 253 -13.38 -18.26 -10.68
CA PHE A 253 -14.37 -19.32 -10.57
C PHE A 253 -15.69 -18.80 -10.00
N VAL A 254 -15.64 -18.08 -8.89
CA VAL A 254 -16.84 -17.53 -8.24
C VAL A 254 -17.50 -16.46 -9.10
N GLY A 255 -16.72 -15.57 -9.72
CA GLY A 255 -17.22 -14.52 -10.60
C GLY A 255 -18.02 -15.08 -11.78
N GLN A 256 -17.52 -16.12 -12.44
CA GLN A 256 -18.19 -16.76 -13.60
C GLN A 256 -19.46 -17.53 -13.25
N LEU A 257 -19.63 -17.93 -11.98
CA LEU A 257 -20.81 -18.64 -11.50
C LEU A 257 -21.84 -17.73 -10.82
N THR A 258 -21.55 -16.43 -10.73
CA THR A 258 -22.37 -15.46 -10.00
C THR A 258 -22.91 -14.41 -10.95
N ASP A 259 -24.20 -14.51 -11.24
CA ASP A 259 -24.92 -13.54 -12.06
C ASP A 259 -25.61 -12.48 -11.17
N GLU A 260 -25.75 -12.76 -9.87
CA GLU A 260 -26.49 -11.94 -8.91
C GLU A 260 -25.59 -10.89 -8.20
N PRO A 261 -26.18 -9.82 -7.64
CA PRO A 261 -25.43 -8.85 -6.83
C PRO A 261 -24.78 -9.50 -5.59
N ILE A 262 -23.47 -9.26 -5.42
CA ILE A 262 -22.70 -9.75 -4.28
C ILE A 262 -22.84 -8.79 -3.12
N ARG A 263 -23.22 -9.29 -1.93
CA ARG A 263 -23.24 -8.52 -0.68
C ARG A 263 -21.92 -8.58 0.06
N ALA A 264 -21.29 -9.75 0.11
CA ALA A 264 -20.06 -9.94 0.86
C ALA A 264 -19.12 -10.97 0.23
N ILE A 265 -17.83 -10.77 0.47
CA ILE A 265 -16.74 -11.68 0.09
C ILE A 265 -15.87 -11.87 1.33
N ASN A 266 -15.75 -13.11 1.79
CA ASN A 266 -14.97 -13.49 2.96
C ASN A 266 -13.85 -14.42 2.52
N LEU A 267 -12.60 -14.02 2.78
CA LEU A 267 -11.43 -14.85 2.54
C LEU A 267 -10.89 -15.39 3.86
N LEU A 268 -10.64 -16.70 3.88
CA LEU A 268 -9.92 -17.39 4.94
C LEU A 268 -8.55 -17.82 4.41
N PHE A 269 -7.51 -17.40 5.09
CA PHE A 269 -6.12 -17.83 4.89
C PHE A 269 -5.75 -18.75 6.05
N ASP A 270 -5.55 -20.04 5.75
CA ASP A 270 -5.24 -21.07 6.74
C ASP A 270 -3.81 -21.59 6.54
N GLY A 271 -3.05 -21.74 7.63
CA GLY A 271 -1.71 -22.32 7.59
C GLY A 271 -0.65 -21.33 7.12
N GLU A 272 0.33 -21.78 6.35
CA GLU A 272 1.49 -20.95 5.94
C GLU A 272 1.08 -19.68 5.17
N VAL A 273 0.01 -19.74 4.38
CA VAL A 273 -0.50 -18.59 3.61
C VAL A 273 -1.02 -17.45 4.50
N ALA A 274 -1.37 -17.74 5.77
CA ALA A 274 -1.78 -16.73 6.74
C ALA A 274 -0.66 -15.76 7.13
N GLY A 275 0.61 -16.17 6.98
CA GLY A 275 1.79 -15.34 7.24
C GLY A 275 2.29 -14.55 6.03
N MET A 276 1.67 -14.71 4.86
CA MET A 276 2.03 -14.00 3.63
C MET A 276 1.38 -12.62 3.56
N ASN A 277 1.66 -11.85 2.50
CA ASN A 277 0.95 -10.60 2.21
C ASN A 277 -0.51 -10.87 1.81
N THR A 278 -1.37 -11.05 2.81
CA THR A 278 -2.80 -11.38 2.63
C THR A 278 -3.60 -10.28 1.94
N ASP A 279 -3.17 -9.02 2.01
CA ASP A 279 -3.78 -7.92 1.28
C ASP A 279 -3.61 -8.08 -0.24
N ALA A 280 -2.43 -8.53 -0.68
CA ALA A 280 -2.19 -8.83 -2.09
C ALA A 280 -3.05 -10.01 -2.57
N LEU A 281 -3.12 -11.09 -1.78
CA LEU A 281 -3.96 -12.25 -2.10
C LEU A 281 -5.46 -11.88 -2.15
N HIS A 282 -5.90 -11.03 -1.22
CA HIS A 282 -7.25 -10.50 -1.20
C HIS A 282 -7.55 -9.67 -2.44
N ALA A 283 -6.65 -8.76 -2.82
CA ALA A 283 -6.79 -7.97 -4.04
C ALA A 283 -6.85 -8.84 -5.31
N ALA A 284 -6.06 -9.92 -5.37
CA ALA A 284 -6.07 -10.89 -6.48
C ALA A 284 -7.41 -11.63 -6.58
N ALA A 285 -7.93 -12.14 -5.46
CA ALA A 285 -9.23 -12.79 -5.41
C ALA A 285 -10.37 -11.85 -5.83
N LEU A 286 -10.37 -10.60 -5.33
CA LEU A 286 -11.37 -9.61 -5.75
C LEU A 286 -11.27 -9.28 -7.25
N ALA A 287 -10.05 -9.19 -7.78
CA ALA A 287 -9.86 -8.96 -9.21
C ALA A 287 -10.44 -10.10 -10.04
N GLY A 288 -10.16 -11.35 -9.67
CA GLY A 288 -10.74 -12.53 -10.30
C GLY A 288 -12.27 -12.52 -10.30
N ILE A 289 -12.91 -12.21 -9.16
CA ILE A 289 -14.38 -12.13 -9.07
C ILE A 289 -14.93 -11.07 -10.01
N LEU A 290 -14.36 -9.87 -9.98
CA LEU A 290 -14.92 -8.72 -10.67
C LEU A 290 -14.65 -8.73 -12.19
N LYS A 291 -13.61 -9.45 -12.63
CA LYS A 291 -13.28 -9.64 -14.06
C LYS A 291 -14.44 -10.19 -14.88
N ALA A 292 -15.26 -11.07 -14.30
CA ALA A 292 -16.46 -11.61 -14.97
C ALA A 292 -17.44 -10.51 -15.42
N SER A 293 -17.53 -9.41 -14.65
CA SER A 293 -18.39 -8.26 -14.99
C SER A 293 -17.66 -7.15 -15.75
N ASN A 294 -16.33 -7.09 -15.64
CA ASN A 294 -15.49 -6.06 -16.25
C ASN A 294 -14.06 -6.57 -16.42
N SER A 295 -13.67 -6.89 -17.65
CA SER A 295 -12.37 -7.46 -17.99
C SER A 295 -11.18 -6.56 -17.65
N ASP A 296 -11.39 -5.24 -17.49
CA ASP A 296 -10.31 -4.28 -17.20
C ASP A 296 -9.94 -4.23 -15.71
N VAL A 297 -10.63 -5.01 -14.87
CA VAL A 297 -10.39 -5.04 -13.42
C VAL A 297 -9.12 -5.81 -13.11
N ASN A 298 -8.27 -5.18 -12.30
CA ASN A 298 -7.04 -5.78 -11.75
C ASN A 298 -6.90 -5.52 -10.25
N MET A 299 -5.81 -6.01 -9.65
CA MET A 299 -5.52 -5.94 -8.21
C MET A 299 -5.53 -4.52 -7.64
N VAL A 300 -5.23 -3.49 -8.43
CA VAL A 300 -5.27 -2.08 -8.00
C VAL A 300 -6.72 -1.59 -7.92
N SER A 301 -7.49 -1.87 -8.97
CA SER A 301 -8.87 -1.37 -9.11
C SER A 301 -9.89 -2.16 -8.31
N ALA A 302 -9.66 -3.45 -8.09
CA ALA A 302 -10.65 -4.38 -7.54
C ALA A 302 -11.12 -4.00 -6.12
N PRO A 303 -10.24 -3.69 -5.14
CA PRO A 303 -10.69 -3.29 -3.81
C PRO A 303 -11.51 -2.00 -3.82
N VAL A 304 -11.15 -1.05 -4.69
CA VAL A 304 -11.88 0.22 -4.83
C VAL A 304 -13.25 0.00 -5.45
N ILE A 305 -13.34 -0.82 -6.51
CA ILE A 305 -14.60 -1.14 -7.18
C ILE A 305 -15.52 -1.93 -6.26
N ALA A 306 -14.99 -2.90 -5.50
CA ALA A 306 -15.77 -3.67 -4.54
C ALA A 306 -16.40 -2.73 -3.48
N LYS A 307 -15.62 -1.81 -2.93
CA LYS A 307 -16.10 -0.80 -1.99
C LYS A 307 -17.13 0.15 -2.60
N ASP A 308 -16.88 0.65 -3.81
CA ASP A 308 -17.82 1.54 -4.53
C ASP A 308 -19.15 0.83 -4.85
N ARG A 309 -19.13 -0.50 -5.03
CA ARG A 309 -20.32 -1.36 -5.21
C ARG A 309 -20.98 -1.77 -3.88
N GLY A 310 -20.46 -1.33 -2.74
CA GLY A 310 -21.00 -1.67 -1.42
C GLY A 310 -20.78 -3.12 -1.00
N ILE A 311 -19.81 -3.82 -1.61
CA ILE A 311 -19.47 -5.20 -1.26
C ILE A 311 -18.67 -5.20 0.04
N ASN A 312 -19.16 -5.92 1.04
CA ASN A 312 -18.46 -6.09 2.31
C ASN A 312 -17.37 -7.15 2.16
N CYS A 313 -16.12 -6.72 2.13
CA CYS A 313 -14.98 -7.63 2.04
C CYS A 313 -14.35 -7.85 3.42
N SER A 314 -14.11 -9.11 3.79
CA SER A 314 -13.42 -9.46 5.03
C SER A 314 -12.34 -10.52 4.82
N THR A 315 -11.33 -10.48 5.68
CA THR A 315 -10.22 -11.43 5.69
C THR A 315 -10.10 -12.04 7.09
N THR A 316 -9.94 -13.35 7.14
CA THR A 316 -9.66 -14.14 8.35
C THR A 316 -8.36 -14.90 8.16
N THR A 317 -7.48 -14.89 9.16
CA THR A 317 -6.25 -15.67 9.19
C THR A 317 -6.29 -16.65 10.35
N GLN A 318 -5.86 -17.90 10.14
CA GLN A 318 -5.76 -18.88 11.21
C GLN A 318 -4.55 -19.81 11.05
N ALA A 319 -4.10 -20.37 12.16
CA ALA A 319 -3.07 -21.41 12.17
C ALA A 319 -3.55 -22.66 11.41
N LYS A 320 -2.60 -23.48 10.95
CA LYS A 320 -2.86 -24.68 10.15
C LYS A 320 -3.99 -25.50 10.77
N SER A 321 -5.01 -25.78 9.97
CA SER A 321 -6.09 -26.70 10.31
C SER A 321 -6.33 -27.71 9.19
N GLY A 322 -6.75 -28.92 9.56
CA GLY A 322 -7.00 -29.98 8.58
C GLY A 322 -5.72 -30.59 7.99
N VAL A 323 -5.81 -31.04 6.73
CA VAL A 323 -4.81 -31.92 6.10
C VAL A 323 -3.76 -31.15 5.30
N PHE A 324 -4.10 -29.97 4.78
CA PHE A 324 -3.21 -29.16 3.94
C PHE A 324 -2.29 -28.27 4.80
N ASP A 325 -1.06 -28.05 4.35
CA ASP A 325 -0.12 -27.14 5.02
C ASP A 325 -0.57 -25.68 4.94
N ALA A 326 -1.25 -25.33 3.85
CA ALA A 326 -1.94 -24.06 3.71
C ALA A 326 -3.09 -24.16 2.69
N TYR A 327 -4.13 -23.33 2.83
CA TYR A 327 -5.15 -23.15 1.81
C TYR A 327 -5.80 -21.77 1.88
N ILE A 328 -6.38 -21.34 0.77
CA ILE A 328 -7.24 -20.16 0.68
C ILE A 328 -8.67 -20.65 0.51
N LYS A 329 -9.61 -20.19 1.35
CA LYS A 329 -11.04 -20.40 1.16
C LYS A 329 -11.74 -19.07 0.91
N LEU A 330 -12.41 -18.97 -0.22
CA LEU A 330 -13.23 -17.84 -0.61
C LEU A 330 -14.70 -18.17 -0.40
N THR A 331 -15.41 -17.32 0.33
CA THR A 331 -16.86 -17.43 0.53
C THR A 331 -17.54 -16.18 0.03
N MET A 332 -18.45 -16.34 -0.92
CA MET A 332 -19.26 -15.27 -1.48
C MET A 332 -20.69 -15.38 -0.95
N VAL A 333 -21.29 -14.24 -0.60
CA VAL A 333 -22.65 -14.13 -0.07
C VAL A 333 -23.45 -13.18 -0.97
N THR A 334 -24.59 -13.65 -1.45
CA THR A 334 -25.63 -12.86 -2.12
C THR A 334 -26.90 -12.83 -1.26
N ASP A 335 -27.95 -12.20 -1.76
CA ASP A 335 -29.28 -12.21 -1.12
C ASP A 335 -29.87 -13.62 -1.02
N ASP A 336 -29.59 -14.46 -2.02
CA ASP A 336 -30.27 -15.73 -2.22
C ASP A 336 -29.44 -16.93 -1.75
N ARG A 337 -28.11 -16.80 -1.70
CA ARG A 337 -27.22 -17.94 -1.41
C ARG A 337 -25.84 -17.54 -0.89
N GLU A 338 -25.20 -18.52 -0.25
CA GLU A 338 -23.79 -18.52 0.08
C GLU A 338 -23.08 -19.61 -0.71
N ARG A 339 -21.89 -19.31 -1.23
CA ARG A 339 -21.02 -20.30 -1.89
C ARG A 339 -19.60 -20.16 -1.42
N SER A 340 -18.95 -21.29 -1.16
CA SER A 340 -17.55 -21.32 -0.82
C SER A 340 -16.74 -22.15 -1.82
N ILE A 341 -15.52 -21.73 -2.11
CA ILE A 341 -14.52 -22.50 -2.82
C ILE A 341 -13.21 -22.44 -2.03
N ALA A 342 -12.46 -23.53 -1.99
CA ALA A 342 -11.12 -23.54 -1.41
C ALA A 342 -10.11 -24.16 -2.37
N GLY A 343 -8.88 -23.68 -2.27
CA GLY A 343 -7.75 -24.19 -3.05
C GLY A 343 -6.44 -24.10 -2.29
N THR A 344 -5.46 -24.85 -2.76
CA THR A 344 -4.10 -24.91 -2.22
C THR A 344 -3.07 -24.85 -3.35
N VAL A 345 -1.81 -24.62 -3.01
CA VAL A 345 -0.67 -24.75 -3.91
C VAL A 345 0.14 -25.95 -3.45
N PHE A 346 0.30 -26.94 -4.32
CA PHE A 346 1.10 -28.14 -4.01
C PHE A 346 2.60 -27.85 -4.11
N SER A 347 3.43 -28.82 -3.69
CA SER A 347 4.89 -28.72 -3.71
C SER A 347 5.50 -28.50 -5.10
N ASP A 348 4.74 -28.77 -6.17
CA ASP A 348 5.11 -28.48 -7.56
C ASP A 348 4.82 -27.03 -7.97
N GLY A 349 4.31 -26.20 -7.05
CA GLY A 349 3.96 -24.81 -7.28
C GLY A 349 2.66 -24.61 -8.07
N LYS A 350 1.86 -25.67 -8.29
CA LYS A 350 0.63 -25.56 -9.07
C LYS A 350 -0.61 -25.36 -8.18
N PRO A 351 -1.49 -24.40 -8.54
CA PRO A 351 -2.80 -24.26 -7.91
C PRO A 351 -3.69 -25.50 -8.13
N ARG A 352 -4.45 -25.85 -7.10
CA ARG A 352 -5.49 -26.87 -7.13
C ARG A 352 -6.73 -26.42 -6.37
N ILE A 353 -7.91 -26.72 -6.90
CA ILE A 353 -9.17 -26.57 -6.17
C ILE A 353 -9.36 -27.82 -5.32
N ILE A 354 -9.56 -27.63 -4.01
CA ILE A 354 -9.68 -28.72 -3.04
C ILE A 354 -11.09 -28.88 -2.47
N GLN A 355 -11.93 -27.85 -2.62
CA GLN A 355 -13.30 -27.88 -2.11
C GLN A 355 -14.19 -26.90 -2.87
N ILE A 356 -15.41 -27.32 -3.18
CA ILE A 356 -16.48 -26.46 -3.72
C ILE A 356 -17.75 -26.74 -2.92
N THR A 357 -18.36 -25.70 -2.36
CA THR A 357 -19.61 -25.77 -1.57
C THR A 357 -19.61 -26.89 -0.53
N GLY A 358 -18.48 -27.08 0.16
CA GLY A 358 -18.31 -28.11 1.19
C GLY A 358 -18.00 -29.52 0.66
N ILE A 359 -18.06 -29.75 -0.65
CA ILE A 359 -17.69 -31.01 -1.28
C ILE A 359 -16.19 -31.01 -1.58
N ASN A 360 -15.47 -31.98 -1.03
CA ASN A 360 -14.03 -32.14 -1.25
C ASN A 360 -13.78 -32.68 -2.66
N ILE A 361 -12.82 -32.07 -3.34
CA ILE A 361 -12.35 -32.47 -4.67
C ILE A 361 -10.83 -32.30 -4.75
N ASP A 362 -10.21 -32.82 -5.81
CA ASP A 362 -8.83 -32.49 -6.16
C ASP A 362 -8.79 -32.22 -7.66
N ALA A 363 -8.79 -30.95 -8.03
CA ALA A 363 -8.89 -30.54 -9.42
C ALA A 363 -7.79 -29.57 -9.82
N GLU A 364 -7.12 -29.92 -10.93
CA GLU A 364 -6.29 -29.00 -11.70
C GLU A 364 -7.14 -27.92 -12.36
N ILE A 365 -6.59 -26.70 -12.41
CA ILE A 365 -7.23 -25.56 -13.05
C ILE A 365 -6.65 -25.46 -14.47
N GLY A 366 -7.46 -25.86 -15.44
CA GLY A 366 -7.15 -25.75 -16.87
C GLY A 366 -7.76 -24.50 -17.50
N ALA A 367 -7.30 -24.17 -18.72
CA ALA A 367 -7.77 -22.99 -19.46
C ALA A 367 -9.29 -23.05 -19.75
N HIS A 368 -9.78 -24.22 -20.12
CA HIS A 368 -11.17 -24.48 -20.45
C HIS A 368 -11.70 -25.56 -19.53
N MET A 369 -12.69 -25.20 -18.71
CA MET A 369 -13.28 -26.11 -17.74
C MET A 369 -14.79 -26.18 -17.91
N VAL A 370 -15.39 -27.30 -17.52
CA VAL A 370 -16.84 -27.43 -17.39
C VAL A 370 -17.17 -27.80 -15.95
N TYR A 371 -18.01 -26.98 -15.33
CA TYR A 371 -18.55 -27.21 -14.00
C TYR A 371 -19.99 -27.70 -14.09
N THR A 372 -20.29 -28.82 -13.43
CA THR A 372 -21.65 -29.32 -13.30
C THR A 372 -22.03 -29.65 -11.86
N THR A 373 -23.31 -29.52 -11.56
CA THR A 373 -23.93 -30.04 -10.32
C THR A 373 -25.03 -31.04 -10.69
N ASN A 374 -25.19 -32.09 -9.90
CA ASN A 374 -26.17 -33.15 -10.11
C ASN A 374 -26.40 -33.94 -8.81
N GLU A 375 -27.42 -34.79 -8.78
CA GLU A 375 -27.55 -35.83 -7.76
C GLU A 375 -26.63 -37.02 -8.08
N ASP A 376 -26.06 -37.67 -7.06
CA ASP A 376 -25.20 -38.86 -7.21
C ASP A 376 -26.01 -40.10 -7.59
N VAL A 377 -26.40 -40.20 -8.87
CA VAL A 377 -27.17 -41.30 -9.43
C VAL A 377 -26.44 -42.01 -10.59
N PRO A 378 -26.70 -43.32 -10.83
CA PRO A 378 -26.08 -44.03 -11.95
C PRO A 378 -26.39 -43.37 -13.30
N GLY A 379 -25.38 -43.28 -14.16
CA GLY A 379 -25.51 -42.78 -15.54
C GLY A 379 -24.93 -41.39 -15.76
N ILE A 380 -24.77 -40.56 -14.73
CA ILE A 380 -24.27 -39.17 -14.86
C ILE A 380 -22.92 -39.10 -15.58
N ILE A 381 -21.93 -39.86 -15.12
CA ILE A 381 -20.57 -39.85 -15.70
C ILE A 381 -20.61 -40.32 -17.16
N GLY A 382 -21.40 -41.35 -17.45
CA GLY A 382 -21.57 -41.87 -18.81
C GLY A 382 -22.22 -40.85 -19.73
N THR A 383 -23.23 -40.13 -19.26
CA THR A 383 -23.89 -39.06 -20.00
C THR A 383 -22.95 -37.90 -20.29
N LEU A 384 -22.14 -37.46 -19.31
CA LEU A 384 -21.11 -36.43 -19.53
C LEU A 384 -20.10 -36.86 -20.60
N GLY A 385 -19.49 -38.02 -20.41
CA GLY A 385 -18.46 -38.53 -21.32
C GLY A 385 -18.98 -38.75 -22.74
N ASN A 386 -20.14 -39.39 -22.89
CA ASN A 386 -20.73 -39.63 -24.21
C ASN A 386 -21.15 -38.34 -24.90
N THR A 387 -21.76 -37.40 -24.18
CA THR A 387 -22.22 -36.13 -24.77
C THR A 387 -21.05 -35.30 -25.26
N LEU A 388 -20.01 -35.13 -24.43
CA LEU A 388 -18.82 -34.37 -24.81
C LEU A 388 -18.05 -35.08 -25.95
N GLY A 389 -17.81 -36.38 -25.83
CA GLY A 389 -17.10 -37.15 -26.86
C GLY A 389 -17.82 -37.19 -28.21
N SER A 390 -19.16 -37.31 -28.21
CA SER A 390 -19.95 -37.28 -29.46
C SER A 390 -19.92 -35.91 -30.15
N ASN A 391 -19.65 -34.85 -29.39
CA ASN A 391 -19.47 -33.49 -29.90
C ASN A 391 -17.99 -33.15 -30.15
N GLY A 392 -17.10 -34.15 -30.14
CA GLY A 392 -15.67 -33.98 -30.45
C GLY A 392 -14.86 -33.27 -29.35
N VAL A 393 -15.38 -33.19 -28.13
CA VAL A 393 -14.68 -32.54 -27.00
C VAL A 393 -13.82 -33.57 -26.28
N ASN A 394 -12.50 -33.34 -26.27
CA ASN A 394 -11.58 -34.14 -25.47
C ASN A 394 -11.55 -33.68 -24.01
N ILE A 395 -11.55 -34.64 -23.08
CA ILE A 395 -11.49 -34.39 -21.64
C ILE A 395 -10.09 -34.75 -21.15
N ALA A 396 -9.29 -33.73 -20.82
CA ALA A 396 -7.93 -33.89 -20.30
C ALA A 396 -7.92 -34.38 -18.85
N ASN A 397 -8.88 -33.92 -18.04
CA ASN A 397 -9.02 -34.36 -16.65
C ASN A 397 -10.50 -34.35 -16.25
N PHE A 398 -10.90 -35.30 -15.42
CA PHE A 398 -12.25 -35.45 -14.92
C PHE A 398 -12.20 -35.64 -13.40
N THR A 399 -12.58 -34.61 -12.66
CA THR A 399 -12.69 -34.68 -11.19
C THR A 399 -14.16 -34.70 -10.78
N LEU A 400 -14.50 -35.59 -9.86
CA LEU A 400 -15.83 -35.69 -9.25
C LEU A 400 -15.73 -35.64 -7.73
N GLY A 401 -16.64 -34.90 -7.12
CA GLY A 401 -16.87 -34.91 -5.68
C GLY A 401 -18.34 -35.19 -5.38
N ARG A 402 -18.60 -35.79 -4.22
CA ARG A 402 -19.96 -35.93 -3.69
C ARG A 402 -19.97 -35.60 -2.21
N SER A 403 -21.07 -35.04 -1.74
CA SER A 403 -21.33 -34.77 -0.32
C SER A 403 -21.46 -36.09 0.44
N GLU A 404 -22.44 -36.90 0.06
CA GLU A 404 -22.71 -38.23 0.58
C GLU A 404 -23.30 -39.14 -0.51
N LYS A 405 -23.52 -40.41 -0.19
CA LYS A 405 -24.10 -41.36 -1.15
C LYS A 405 -25.54 -40.95 -1.49
N ASN A 406 -25.84 -40.81 -2.79
CA ASN A 406 -27.12 -40.31 -3.31
C ASN A 406 -27.42 -38.84 -2.96
N GLY A 407 -26.44 -38.09 -2.47
CA GLY A 407 -26.58 -36.65 -2.21
C GLY A 407 -26.14 -35.81 -3.41
N ASP A 408 -25.83 -34.55 -3.15
CA ASP A 408 -25.29 -33.64 -4.17
C ASP A 408 -23.89 -34.06 -4.61
N ALA A 409 -23.67 -33.99 -5.92
CA ALA A 409 -22.41 -34.24 -6.58
C ALA A 409 -22.02 -33.08 -7.50
N ILE A 410 -20.72 -32.92 -7.66
CA ILE A 410 -20.08 -31.92 -8.52
C ILE A 410 -19.13 -32.65 -9.46
N ALA A 411 -19.13 -32.26 -10.73
CA ALA A 411 -18.06 -32.60 -11.65
C ALA A 411 -17.35 -31.33 -12.12
N LEU A 412 -16.03 -31.40 -12.20
CA LEU A 412 -15.18 -30.38 -12.79
C LEU A 412 -14.29 -31.06 -13.83
N LEU A 413 -14.51 -30.70 -15.10
CA LEU A 413 -13.83 -31.29 -16.23
C LEU A 413 -12.86 -30.27 -16.81
N TYR A 414 -11.60 -30.66 -17.00
CA TYR A 414 -10.64 -29.93 -17.83
C TYR A 414 -10.75 -30.48 -19.25
N VAL A 415 -11.06 -29.61 -20.21
CA VAL A 415 -11.14 -29.93 -21.63
C VAL A 415 -10.07 -29.17 -22.41
N ASP A 416 -9.63 -29.73 -23.54
CA ASP A 416 -8.54 -29.14 -24.33
C ASP A 416 -8.94 -27.83 -25.03
N GLU A 417 -10.21 -27.70 -25.39
CA GLU A 417 -10.76 -26.60 -26.20
C GLU A 417 -12.09 -26.10 -25.62
N PRO A 418 -12.54 -24.87 -25.97
CA PRO A 418 -13.86 -24.36 -25.58
C PRO A 418 -14.98 -25.33 -25.99
N VAL A 419 -15.85 -25.67 -25.05
CA VAL A 419 -16.95 -26.61 -25.31
C VAL A 419 -18.00 -25.95 -26.23
N PRO A 420 -18.37 -26.59 -27.35
CA PRO A 420 -19.41 -26.06 -28.23
C PRO A 420 -20.77 -25.93 -27.53
N ASP A 421 -21.52 -24.87 -27.86
CA ASP A 421 -22.85 -24.62 -27.30
C ASP A 421 -23.81 -25.80 -27.50
N ALA A 422 -23.70 -26.52 -28.62
CA ALA A 422 -24.49 -27.72 -28.88
C ALA A 422 -24.32 -28.79 -27.79
N ALA A 423 -23.08 -29.04 -27.35
CA ALA A 423 -22.79 -30.00 -26.30
C ALA A 423 -23.31 -29.53 -24.93
N LEU A 424 -23.13 -28.24 -24.61
CA LEU A 424 -23.64 -27.65 -23.37
C LEU A 424 -25.16 -27.71 -23.29
N ASN A 425 -25.85 -27.40 -24.39
CA ASN A 425 -27.30 -27.46 -24.47
C ASN A 425 -27.80 -28.90 -24.39
N GLN A 426 -27.14 -29.85 -25.07
CA GLN A 426 -27.47 -31.26 -24.96
C GLN A 426 -27.36 -31.78 -23.52
N LEU A 427 -26.36 -31.35 -22.75
CA LEU A 427 -26.26 -31.66 -21.32
C LEU A 427 -27.41 -31.05 -20.51
N ARG A 428 -27.75 -29.78 -20.74
CA ARG A 428 -28.85 -29.10 -20.04
C ARG A 428 -30.20 -29.76 -20.32
N ASP A 429 -30.44 -30.15 -21.56
CA ASP A 429 -31.70 -30.75 -22.03
C ASP A 429 -31.95 -32.15 -21.44
N THR A 430 -30.92 -32.81 -20.90
CA THR A 430 -31.10 -34.09 -20.20
C THR A 430 -31.93 -33.97 -18.92
N GLY A 431 -31.97 -32.79 -18.29
CA GLY A 431 -32.57 -32.57 -16.97
C GLY A 431 -31.84 -33.25 -15.81
N LEU A 432 -30.69 -33.90 -16.06
CA LEU A 432 -29.91 -34.61 -15.04
C LEU A 432 -28.99 -33.70 -14.22
N PHE A 433 -28.73 -32.48 -14.71
CA PHE A 433 -27.79 -31.53 -14.11
C PHE A 433 -28.54 -30.30 -13.59
N GLY A 434 -28.30 -29.94 -12.33
CA GLY A 434 -28.81 -28.69 -11.76
C GLY A 434 -28.12 -27.46 -12.36
N GLN A 435 -26.86 -27.58 -12.73
CA GLN A 435 -26.11 -26.53 -13.40
C GLN A 435 -25.09 -27.13 -14.38
N VAL A 436 -24.92 -26.48 -15.53
CA VAL A 436 -23.88 -26.77 -16.53
C VAL A 436 -23.27 -25.45 -16.99
N ARG A 437 -22.05 -25.16 -16.53
CA ARG A 437 -21.36 -23.89 -16.77
C ARG A 437 -20.00 -24.13 -17.42
N PRO A 438 -19.75 -23.60 -18.63
CA PRO A 438 -18.39 -23.48 -19.12
C PRO A 438 -17.67 -22.41 -18.27
N LEU A 439 -16.41 -22.66 -17.97
CA LEU A 439 -15.53 -21.77 -17.23
C LEU A 439 -14.24 -21.58 -18.02
N GLN A 440 -13.70 -20.37 -17.96
CA GLN A 440 -12.44 -20.01 -18.59
C GLN A 440 -11.49 -19.41 -17.55
N PHE A 441 -10.24 -19.85 -17.59
CA PHE A 441 -9.18 -19.37 -16.70
C PHE A 441 -7.97 -18.91 -17.50
N ASP A 442 -7.29 -17.88 -16.99
CA ASP A 442 -5.97 -17.49 -17.48
C ASP A 442 -4.92 -18.37 -16.79
N VAL A 443 -4.34 -19.30 -17.53
CA VAL A 443 -3.38 -20.30 -17.04
C VAL A 443 -1.97 -20.09 -17.60
N ALA A 444 -1.71 -18.94 -18.21
CA ALA A 444 -0.41 -18.58 -18.79
C ALA A 444 0.72 -18.45 -17.75
#